data_AF-B3T642-F1
#
_entry.id   AF-B3T642-F1
#
_cell.length_a   1.000
_cell.length_b   1.000
_cell.length_c   1.000
_cell.angle_alpha   90.00
_cell.angle_beta   90.00
_cell.angle_gamma   90.00
#
_symmetry.space_group_name_H-M   'P 1'
#
loop_
_entity.id
_entity.type
_entity.pdbx_description
1 polymer ?
#
loop_
_entity_poly.entity_id
_entity_poly.type
_entity_poly.pdbx_seq_one_letter_code
_entity_poly.pdbx_strand_id
1 'polypeptide(L)'
;MLKNSTILHIGIDDTDSPKGMCTTFLSYKIVKFLEKQKTEFVDYPSLIRFNPNIPWKTRGNGAVRLTIKTRNPNKIKKEIIQFITNYSDTKNGANPGLVFFQNQSIPQSFHKFSRLALWKLISRKTAKDFISNNKIDSFYLGNGQGLVGAIGAIGYKFSDHTFELLCYRKKSQFGKKRIINKHSVKKMQSITFPETYNSFDNENDRVLITPHGPDPVFYGIRGESVKSVVLASTMVDTDEKLDGYMVFKSNQGTADHLKNELQVNDLKPYTSGFLVGKVCSKPVTEQGGHVFFSIQVGDRKIRCGVYKQTKITKIAQDLILGDKIHLGGGIRKASKNYERVLNVEFLDIIKLEKNILLTNPTCKTCNKKMKSKGNRQGFECFRCGNKSFSKSSLEIPRKIQRKLYLPAISAHRHLTRPYQRLKKRNKFEIFDTSLEWLNIF
;
A
#
# COMPACT_ATOMS: atom_id res chain seq x y z
N MET A 1 8.30 -38.10 0.54
CA MET A 1 8.40 -37.38 1.82
C MET A 1 9.81 -37.48 2.39
N LEU A 2 10.44 -36.36 2.74
CA LEU A 2 11.76 -36.34 3.37
C LEU A 2 11.67 -36.83 4.84
N LYS A 3 11.93 -38.12 5.09
CA LYS A 3 12.15 -38.64 6.47
C LYS A 3 13.25 -37.79 7.17
N ASN A 4 13.03 -37.40 8.43
CA ASN A 4 13.89 -36.54 9.28
C ASN A 4 14.14 -35.11 8.77
N SER A 5 13.17 -34.50 8.08
CA SER A 5 13.26 -33.09 7.68
C SER A 5 12.56 -32.16 8.69
N THR A 6 13.11 -30.96 8.86
CA THR A 6 12.55 -29.89 9.69
C THR A 6 12.05 -28.74 8.82
N ILE A 7 10.96 -28.09 9.24
CA ILE A 7 10.49 -26.85 8.60
C ILE A 7 11.32 -25.68 9.13
N LEU A 8 11.89 -24.91 8.20
CA LEU A 8 12.67 -23.71 8.45
C LEU A 8 12.00 -22.52 7.78
N HIS A 9 11.58 -21.55 8.59
CA HIS A 9 11.12 -20.24 8.13
C HIS A 9 12.30 -19.27 8.14
N ILE A 10 12.46 -18.53 7.04
CA ILE A 10 13.58 -17.61 6.82
C ILE A 10 12.97 -16.24 6.51
N GLY A 11 13.17 -15.27 7.39
CA GLY A 11 12.76 -13.88 7.22
C GLY A 11 13.95 -13.01 6.83
N ILE A 12 13.79 -12.18 5.79
CA ILE A 12 14.86 -11.34 5.22
C ILE A 12 14.31 -9.93 5.00
N ASP A 13 15.02 -8.90 5.44
CA ASP A 13 14.65 -7.50 5.20
C ASP A 13 15.87 -6.56 5.19
N ASP A 14 15.67 -5.36 4.64
CA ASP A 14 16.59 -4.21 4.68
C ASP A 14 17.98 -4.52 4.11
N THR A 15 18.00 -5.30 3.01
CA THR A 15 19.26 -5.70 2.33
C THR A 15 19.65 -4.75 1.19
N ASP A 16 18.74 -3.86 0.82
CA ASP A 16 18.87 -2.91 -0.28
C ASP A 16 19.01 -1.47 0.20
N SER A 17 19.44 -0.60 -0.72
CA SER A 17 19.54 0.83 -0.49
C SER A 17 18.94 1.61 -1.67
N PRO A 18 18.77 2.94 -1.56
CA PRO A 18 18.41 3.76 -2.71
C PRO A 18 19.39 3.68 -3.89
N LYS A 19 20.64 3.23 -3.66
CA LYS A 19 21.73 3.17 -4.65
C LYS A 19 21.88 1.81 -5.31
N GLY A 20 21.26 0.75 -4.80
CA GLY A 20 21.39 -0.57 -5.42
C GLY A 20 20.83 -1.71 -4.58
N MET A 21 20.92 -2.90 -5.18
CA MET A 21 20.38 -4.16 -4.66
C MET A 21 18.86 -4.16 -4.48
N CYS A 22 18.32 -5.30 -4.07
CA CYS A 22 16.91 -5.46 -3.73
C CYS A 22 16.73 -6.72 -2.87
N THR A 23 15.98 -6.62 -1.77
CA THR A 23 15.66 -7.77 -0.91
C THR A 23 15.02 -8.93 -1.67
N THR A 24 14.20 -8.65 -2.67
CA THR A 24 13.59 -9.70 -3.52
C THR A 24 14.60 -10.34 -4.47
N PHE A 25 15.54 -9.58 -5.03
CA PHE A 25 16.62 -10.12 -5.87
C PHE A 25 17.58 -11.01 -5.08
N LEU A 26 17.96 -10.61 -3.87
CA LEU A 26 18.76 -11.45 -2.99
C LEU A 26 18.01 -12.75 -2.66
N SER A 27 16.73 -12.65 -2.35
CA SER A 27 15.87 -13.81 -2.11
C SER A 27 15.80 -14.73 -3.33
N TYR A 28 15.71 -14.17 -4.55
CA TYR A 28 15.78 -14.95 -5.79
C TYR A 28 17.13 -15.69 -5.94
N LYS A 29 18.27 -15.05 -5.63
CA LYS A 29 19.58 -15.74 -5.62
C LYS A 29 19.65 -16.84 -4.55
N ILE A 30 19.07 -16.62 -3.37
CA ILE A 30 18.96 -17.64 -2.31
C ILE A 30 18.10 -18.82 -2.77
N VAL A 31 16.95 -18.57 -3.42
CA VAL A 31 16.06 -19.62 -3.93
C VAL A 31 16.79 -20.47 -4.97
N LYS A 32 17.53 -19.88 -5.93
CA LYS A 32 18.37 -20.63 -6.89
C LYS A 32 19.40 -21.53 -6.21
N PHE A 33 19.92 -21.11 -5.06
CA PHE A 33 20.82 -21.93 -4.26
C PHE A 33 20.06 -23.08 -3.57
N LEU A 34 18.90 -22.79 -2.98
CA LEU A 34 18.07 -23.76 -2.25
C LEU A 34 17.56 -24.90 -3.14
N GLU A 35 17.22 -24.62 -4.40
CA GLU A 35 16.85 -25.65 -5.38
C GLU A 35 17.95 -26.70 -5.56
N LYS A 36 19.22 -26.28 -5.50
CA LYS A 36 20.39 -27.18 -5.60
C LYS A 36 20.66 -27.96 -4.31
N GLN A 37 20.03 -27.63 -3.19
CA GLN A 37 20.26 -28.25 -1.88
C GLN A 37 19.27 -29.38 -1.53
N LYS A 38 18.49 -29.90 -2.50
CA LYS A 38 17.44 -30.92 -2.27
C LYS A 38 16.46 -30.50 -1.16
N THR A 39 16.10 -29.22 -1.14
CA THR A 39 15.10 -28.66 -0.23
C THR A 39 13.71 -28.70 -0.86
N GLU A 40 12.67 -28.79 -0.05
CA GLU A 40 11.27 -28.75 -0.50
C GLU A 40 10.66 -27.42 -0.03
N PHE A 41 10.16 -26.60 -0.95
CA PHE A 41 9.42 -25.39 -0.59
C PHE A 41 8.02 -25.78 -0.06
N VAL A 42 7.59 -25.09 1.01
CA VAL A 42 6.28 -25.34 1.64
C VAL A 42 5.19 -24.41 1.08
N ASP A 43 5.58 -23.22 0.65
CA ASP A 43 4.71 -22.22 0.01
C ASP A 43 5.58 -21.38 -0.95
N TYR A 44 4.93 -20.57 -1.80
CA TYR A 44 5.61 -19.57 -2.60
C TYR A 44 6.40 -18.59 -1.71
N PRO A 45 7.55 -18.07 -2.17
CA PRO A 45 8.22 -16.95 -1.52
C PRO A 45 7.22 -15.83 -1.22
N SER A 46 7.17 -15.39 0.03
CA SER A 46 6.21 -14.38 0.44
C SER A 46 6.85 -12.99 0.43
N LEU A 47 6.27 -12.02 -0.27
CA LEU A 47 6.66 -10.61 -0.25
C LEU A 47 5.66 -9.79 0.57
N ILE A 48 6.06 -9.43 1.78
CA ILE A 48 5.18 -8.76 2.75
C ILE A 48 5.53 -7.28 2.83
N ARG A 49 4.57 -6.42 2.50
CA ARG A 49 4.67 -4.97 2.62
C ARG A 49 4.16 -4.56 4.00
N PHE A 50 5.01 -3.89 4.77
CA PHE A 50 4.66 -3.35 6.08
C PHE A 50 4.19 -1.91 5.98
N ASN A 51 3.98 -1.28 7.13
CA ASN A 51 3.46 0.07 7.25
C ASN A 51 4.16 1.04 6.29
N PRO A 52 3.47 1.55 5.26
CA PRO A 52 4.13 2.30 4.22
C PRO A 52 4.47 3.72 4.68
N ASN A 53 4.05 4.13 5.88
CA ASN A 53 4.26 5.47 6.45
C ASN A 53 5.54 5.58 7.29
N ILE A 54 6.33 4.52 7.43
CA ILE A 54 7.66 4.57 8.05
C ILE A 54 8.62 5.39 7.18
N PRO A 55 9.41 6.34 7.74
CA PRO A 55 10.32 7.18 6.96
C PRO A 55 11.63 6.46 6.60
N TRP A 56 12.12 5.59 7.48
CA TRP A 56 13.33 4.78 7.29
C TRP A 56 12.99 3.51 6.50
N LYS A 57 12.59 3.67 5.25
CA LYS A 57 12.29 2.54 4.35
C LYS A 57 13.01 2.72 3.03
N THR A 58 13.37 1.61 2.40
CA THR A 58 13.56 1.58 0.95
C THR A 58 12.21 1.54 0.25
N ARG A 59 12.19 1.53 -1.08
CA ARG A 59 10.94 1.63 -1.85
C ARG A 59 9.95 0.52 -1.46
N GLY A 60 8.87 0.93 -0.81
CA GLY A 60 7.73 0.07 -0.49
C GLY A 60 7.81 -0.73 0.81
N ASN A 61 8.81 -0.56 1.68
CA ASN A 61 8.88 -1.20 3.02
C ASN A 61 8.53 -2.70 3.01
N GLY A 62 9.23 -3.49 2.19
CA GLY A 62 8.90 -4.88 1.93
C GLY A 62 9.97 -5.85 2.43
N ALA A 63 9.53 -6.89 3.14
CA ALA A 63 10.37 -7.99 3.60
C ALA A 63 9.96 -9.32 2.93
N VAL A 64 10.87 -10.29 2.92
CA VAL A 64 10.64 -11.60 2.32
C VAL A 64 10.60 -12.70 3.38
N ARG A 65 9.68 -13.65 3.21
CA ARG A 65 9.68 -14.93 3.92
C ARG A 65 9.84 -16.09 2.93
N LEU A 66 10.79 -16.98 3.21
CA LEU A 66 10.88 -18.30 2.60
C LEU A 66 10.50 -19.37 3.64
N THR A 67 9.82 -20.43 3.23
CA THR A 67 9.54 -21.59 4.10
C THR A 67 9.90 -22.86 3.38
N ILE A 68 10.83 -23.62 3.94
CA ILE A 68 11.36 -24.84 3.34
C ILE A 68 11.36 -25.99 4.34
N LYS A 69 11.27 -27.23 3.84
CA LYS A 69 11.68 -28.43 4.55
C LYS A 69 13.09 -28.80 4.14
N THR A 70 13.92 -29.11 5.12
CA THR A 70 15.32 -29.48 4.90
C THR A 70 15.81 -30.47 5.94
N ARG A 71 16.80 -31.29 5.57
CA ARG A 71 17.56 -32.16 6.50
C ARG A 71 18.79 -31.45 7.08
N ASN A 72 19.25 -30.38 6.44
CA ASN A 72 20.51 -29.71 6.76
C ASN A 72 20.29 -28.22 7.10
N PRO A 73 19.50 -27.88 8.13
CA PRO A 73 19.17 -26.49 8.44
C PRO A 73 20.41 -25.65 8.73
N ASN A 74 21.40 -26.20 9.45
CA ASN A 74 22.61 -25.46 9.82
C ASN A 74 23.47 -25.06 8.61
N LYS A 75 23.63 -25.96 7.63
CA LYS A 75 24.32 -25.64 6.36
C LYS A 75 23.61 -24.50 5.64
N ILE A 76 22.29 -24.59 5.51
CA ILE A 76 21.49 -23.57 4.85
C ILE A 76 21.59 -22.22 5.56
N LYS A 77 21.48 -22.20 6.89
CA LYS A 77 21.63 -20.98 7.70
C LYS A 77 22.97 -20.30 7.41
N LYS A 78 24.08 -21.06 7.45
CA LYS A 78 25.43 -20.55 7.19
C LYS A 78 25.58 -19.95 5.79
N GLU A 79 25.11 -20.66 4.77
CA GLU A 79 25.17 -20.17 3.38
C GLU A 79 24.33 -18.91 3.17
N ILE A 80 23.12 -18.84 3.73
CA ILE A 80 22.28 -17.65 3.63
C ILE A 80 22.90 -16.44 4.34
N ILE A 81 23.57 -16.65 5.49
CA ILE A 81 24.35 -15.59 6.15
C ILE A 81 25.45 -15.07 5.21
N GLN A 82 26.11 -15.95 4.46
CA GLN A 82 27.12 -15.56 3.47
C GLN A 82 26.50 -14.77 2.31
N PHE A 83 25.33 -15.18 1.80
CA PHE A 83 24.59 -14.41 0.79
C PHE A 83 24.27 -13.00 1.30
N ILE A 84 23.77 -12.86 2.53
CA ILE A 84 23.46 -11.55 3.12
C ILE A 84 24.72 -10.69 3.23
N THR A 85 25.82 -11.26 3.71
CA THR A 85 27.10 -10.55 3.85
C THR A 85 27.65 -10.08 2.50
N ASN A 86 27.53 -10.90 1.46
CA ASN A 86 28.14 -10.61 0.15
C ASN A 86 27.31 -9.68 -0.73
N TYR A 87 25.98 -9.71 -0.61
CA TYR A 87 25.08 -9.03 -1.53
C TYR A 87 24.38 -7.80 -0.94
N SER A 88 24.36 -7.64 0.38
CA SER A 88 23.67 -6.50 0.99
C SER A 88 24.41 -5.19 0.77
N ASP A 89 23.66 -4.12 0.50
CA ASP A 89 24.23 -2.81 0.20
C ASP A 89 24.53 -1.98 1.46
N THR A 90 25.23 -2.59 2.42
CA THR A 90 25.53 -2.01 3.75
C THR A 90 26.33 -0.71 3.66
N LYS A 91 27.21 -0.61 2.66
CA LYS A 91 28.01 0.61 2.38
C LYS A 91 27.14 1.83 2.05
N ASN A 92 25.91 1.62 1.58
CA ASN A 92 24.98 2.69 1.20
C ASN A 92 23.79 2.81 2.16
N GLY A 93 23.90 2.24 3.36
CA GLY A 93 22.96 2.46 4.47
C GLY A 93 21.93 1.37 4.70
N ALA A 94 22.01 0.23 3.99
CA ALA A 94 21.19 -0.95 4.30
C ALA A 94 21.54 -1.49 5.70
N ASN A 95 20.54 -1.95 6.46
CA ASN A 95 20.73 -2.61 7.76
C ASN A 95 20.12 -4.02 7.77
N PRO A 96 20.72 -4.97 7.02
CA PRO A 96 20.17 -6.29 6.79
C PRO A 96 19.76 -6.99 8.06
N GLY A 97 18.56 -7.55 8.07
CA GLY A 97 18.09 -8.45 9.11
C GLY A 97 17.71 -9.80 8.54
N LEU A 98 18.17 -10.85 9.22
CA LEU A 98 17.91 -12.24 8.90
C LEU A 98 17.43 -12.95 10.15
N VAL A 99 16.31 -13.65 10.03
CA VAL A 99 15.72 -14.42 11.13
C VAL A 99 15.43 -15.82 10.65
N PHE A 100 15.81 -16.81 11.45
CA PHE A 100 15.53 -18.21 11.23
C PHE A 100 14.62 -18.72 12.34
N PHE A 101 13.53 -19.36 11.96
CA PHE A 101 12.62 -19.98 12.91
C PHE A 101 12.33 -21.42 12.48
N GLN A 102 12.80 -22.37 13.26
CA GLN A 102 12.67 -23.80 12.97
C GLN A 102 11.54 -24.40 13.80
N ASN A 103 10.35 -24.48 13.22
CA ASN A 103 9.17 -25.07 13.85
C ASN A 103 8.15 -25.44 12.77
N GLN A 104 7.24 -26.36 13.08
CA GLN A 104 6.12 -26.71 12.20
C GLN A 104 5.04 -25.62 12.17
N SER A 105 4.85 -24.91 13.28
CA SER A 105 3.86 -23.84 13.39
C SER A 105 4.49 -22.55 13.90
N ILE A 106 3.94 -21.42 13.45
CA ILE A 106 4.40 -20.09 13.83
C ILE A 106 3.60 -19.63 15.07
N PRO A 107 4.26 -19.31 16.21
CA PRO A 107 3.56 -18.90 17.42
C PRO A 107 2.77 -17.59 17.28
N GLN A 108 1.75 -17.43 18.13
CA GLN A 108 0.92 -16.23 18.14
C GLN A 108 1.70 -14.93 18.43
N SER A 109 2.84 -15.03 19.13
CA SER A 109 3.73 -13.89 19.38
C SER A 109 4.26 -13.26 18.08
N PHE A 110 4.66 -14.08 17.10
CA PHE A 110 5.08 -13.62 15.77
C PHE A 110 3.92 -12.97 15.01
N HIS A 111 2.72 -13.57 15.05
CA HIS A 111 1.53 -13.01 14.41
C HIS A 111 1.16 -11.65 15.00
N LYS A 112 1.25 -11.49 16.33
CA LYS A 112 1.02 -10.21 17.01
C LYS A 112 2.06 -9.17 16.60
N PHE A 113 3.34 -9.56 16.53
CA PHE A 113 4.43 -8.68 16.09
C PHE A 113 4.20 -8.20 14.65
N SER A 114 3.94 -9.12 13.72
CA SER A 114 3.66 -8.81 12.31
C SER A 114 2.46 -7.89 12.15
N ARG A 115 1.36 -8.18 12.87
CA ARG A 115 0.17 -7.32 12.86
C ARG A 115 0.51 -5.90 13.29
N LEU A 116 1.31 -5.70 14.34
CA LEU A 116 1.74 -4.37 14.76
C LEU A 116 2.61 -3.68 13.69
N ALA A 117 3.52 -4.41 13.04
CA ALA A 117 4.40 -3.88 12.00
C ALA A 117 3.66 -3.36 10.76
N LEU A 118 2.44 -3.86 10.50
CA LEU A 118 1.59 -3.39 9.39
C LEU A 118 1.10 -1.96 9.57
N TRP A 119 0.96 -1.46 10.81
CA TRP A 119 0.30 -0.18 11.05
C TRP A 119 0.92 0.68 12.16
N LYS A 120 1.94 0.21 12.87
CA LYS A 120 2.69 0.99 13.89
C LYS A 120 4.18 1.02 13.57
N LEU A 121 4.87 2.00 14.14
CA LEU A 121 6.33 2.01 14.21
C LEU A 121 6.77 1.05 15.31
N ILE A 122 7.59 0.06 14.95
CA ILE A 122 8.26 -0.84 15.91
C ILE A 122 9.70 -0.40 16.08
N SER A 123 10.16 -0.32 17.33
CA SER A 123 11.54 0.05 17.64
C SER A 123 12.50 -1.13 17.44
N ARG A 124 13.77 -0.83 17.13
CA ARG A 124 14.84 -1.83 17.06
C ARG A 124 15.01 -2.59 18.37
N LYS A 125 14.85 -1.90 19.51
CA LYS A 125 14.91 -2.51 20.84
C LYS A 125 13.83 -3.59 20.97
N THR A 126 12.59 -3.28 20.61
CA THR A 126 11.48 -4.24 20.61
C THR A 126 11.78 -5.49 19.76
N ALA A 127 12.43 -5.35 18.61
CA ALA A 127 12.82 -6.49 17.77
C ALA A 127 13.93 -7.35 18.43
N LYS A 128 14.95 -6.72 19.02
CA LYS A 128 16.03 -7.41 19.74
C LYS A 128 15.51 -8.14 20.98
N ASP A 129 14.65 -7.48 21.76
CA ASP A 129 13.99 -8.07 22.93
C ASP A 129 13.12 -9.27 22.51
N PHE A 130 12.40 -9.16 21.38
CA PHE A 130 11.61 -10.27 20.84
C PHE A 130 12.49 -11.48 20.49
N ILE A 131 13.63 -11.27 19.83
CA ILE A 131 14.58 -12.33 19.49
C ILE A 131 15.14 -13.01 20.74
N SER A 132 15.59 -12.21 21.72
CA SER A 132 16.16 -12.73 22.96
C SER A 132 15.14 -13.54 23.77
N ASN A 133 13.94 -12.99 23.99
CA ASN A 133 12.88 -13.63 24.79
C ASN A 133 12.36 -14.93 24.17
N ASN A 134 12.45 -15.08 22.85
CA ASN A 134 11.98 -16.27 22.14
C ASN A 134 13.14 -17.19 21.68
N LYS A 135 14.40 -16.90 22.07
CA LYS A 135 15.61 -17.65 21.69
C LYS A 135 15.69 -17.93 20.19
N ILE A 136 15.46 -16.90 19.38
CA ILE A 136 15.37 -17.02 17.91
C ILE A 136 16.76 -16.89 17.28
N ASP A 137 17.10 -17.81 16.39
CA ASP A 137 18.30 -17.72 15.56
C ASP A 137 18.21 -16.50 14.62
N SER A 138 19.16 -15.57 14.72
CA SER A 138 19.15 -14.36 13.91
C SER A 138 20.56 -13.88 13.56
N PHE A 139 20.63 -13.09 12.50
CA PHE A 139 21.85 -12.42 12.04
C PHE A 139 21.46 -11.04 11.53
N TYR A 140 22.30 -10.03 11.77
CA TYR A 140 22.08 -8.70 11.22
C TYR A 140 23.40 -7.97 11.02
N LEU A 141 23.38 -7.02 10.08
CA LEU A 141 24.47 -6.07 9.85
C LEU A 141 23.97 -4.65 10.14
N GLY A 142 24.87 -3.79 10.62
CA GLY A 142 24.52 -2.43 11.02
C GLY A 142 23.69 -2.39 12.30
N ASN A 143 22.63 -1.61 12.32
CA ASN A 143 21.91 -1.26 13.55
C ASN A 143 20.78 -2.25 13.95
N GLY A 144 20.52 -3.27 13.13
CA GLY A 144 19.49 -4.29 13.36
C GLY A 144 18.07 -3.87 12.99
N GLN A 145 17.89 -2.84 12.17
CA GLN A 145 16.57 -2.40 11.70
C GLN A 145 15.84 -3.46 10.87
N GLY A 146 16.53 -4.17 9.96
CA GLY A 146 15.92 -5.24 9.17
C GLY A 146 15.35 -6.40 9.99
N LEU A 147 15.74 -6.55 11.27
CA LEU A 147 15.14 -7.56 12.15
C LEU A 147 13.63 -7.34 12.31
N VAL A 148 13.15 -6.09 12.25
CA VAL A 148 11.72 -5.78 12.35
C VAL A 148 10.95 -6.43 11.21
N GLY A 149 11.35 -6.21 9.96
CA GLY A 149 10.65 -6.81 8.82
C GLY A 149 10.90 -8.31 8.70
N ALA A 150 12.08 -8.81 9.06
CA ALA A 150 12.36 -10.25 9.05
C ALA A 150 11.46 -11.04 10.02
N ILE A 151 11.32 -10.57 11.28
CA ILE A 151 10.37 -11.15 12.26
C ILE A 151 8.94 -11.01 11.73
N GLY A 152 8.59 -9.82 11.25
CA GLY A 152 7.26 -9.53 10.73
C GLY A 152 6.89 -10.45 9.56
N ALA A 153 7.82 -10.73 8.65
CA ALA A 153 7.59 -11.53 7.45
C ALA A 153 7.30 -12.99 7.83
N ILE A 154 8.07 -13.56 8.75
CA ILE A 154 7.79 -14.89 9.33
C ILE A 154 6.38 -14.89 9.92
N GLY A 155 6.08 -13.92 10.80
CA GLY A 155 4.81 -13.83 11.51
C GLY A 155 3.61 -13.43 10.67
N TYR A 156 3.75 -13.08 9.39
CA TYR A 156 2.62 -12.61 8.61
C TYR A 156 1.67 -13.76 8.21
N LYS A 157 0.39 -13.61 8.52
CA LYS A 157 -0.68 -14.55 8.17
C LYS A 157 -1.57 -13.93 7.10
N PHE A 158 -1.58 -14.53 5.91
CA PHE A 158 -2.44 -14.10 4.82
C PHE A 158 -3.91 -14.31 5.18
N SER A 159 -4.64 -13.20 5.26
CA SER A 159 -6.11 -13.20 5.34
C SER A 159 -6.75 -12.90 3.97
N ASP A 160 -5.96 -12.31 3.08
CA ASP A 160 -6.17 -12.05 1.67
C ASP A 160 -4.76 -12.07 1.04
N HIS A 161 -4.63 -12.35 -0.25
CA HIS A 161 -3.34 -12.32 -0.93
C HIS A 161 -3.50 -12.02 -2.42
N THR A 162 -2.37 -11.64 -3.02
CA THR A 162 -2.16 -11.46 -4.46
C THR A 162 -0.83 -12.07 -4.83
N PHE A 163 -0.50 -12.04 -6.11
CA PHE A 163 0.81 -12.45 -6.60
C PHE A 163 1.51 -11.26 -7.25
N GLU A 164 2.83 -11.21 -7.13
CA GLU A 164 3.68 -10.30 -7.91
C GLU A 164 4.80 -11.12 -8.54
N LEU A 165 4.83 -11.15 -9.87
CA LEU A 165 5.97 -11.69 -10.62
C LEU A 165 7.00 -10.57 -10.74
N LEU A 166 8.20 -10.80 -10.24
CA LEU A 166 9.34 -9.89 -10.42
C LEU A 166 10.32 -10.53 -11.40
N CYS A 167 10.59 -9.82 -12.50
CA CYS A 167 11.60 -10.21 -13.45
C CYS A 167 12.90 -9.43 -13.19
N TYR A 168 14.04 -10.10 -13.26
CA TYR A 168 15.33 -9.56 -12.83
C TYR A 168 16.30 -9.39 -13.99
N ARG A 169 17.12 -8.35 -13.89
CA ARG A 169 18.16 -8.00 -14.86
C ARG A 169 19.42 -8.83 -14.62
N LYS A 170 20.25 -8.96 -15.66
CA LYS A 170 21.63 -9.44 -15.50
C LYS A 170 22.47 -8.37 -14.81
N LYS A 171 23.50 -8.76 -14.05
CA LYS A 171 24.36 -7.83 -13.30
C LYS A 171 24.95 -6.71 -14.18
N SER A 172 25.31 -7.03 -15.42
CA SER A 172 25.85 -6.08 -16.40
C SER A 172 24.89 -4.96 -16.84
N GLN A 173 23.61 -5.08 -16.46
CA GLN A 173 22.55 -4.11 -16.79
C GLN A 173 22.13 -3.25 -15.58
N PHE A 174 22.63 -3.52 -14.37
CA PHE A 174 22.27 -2.74 -13.19
C PHE A 174 22.67 -1.26 -13.35
N GLY A 175 21.85 -0.35 -12.83
CA GLY A 175 22.06 1.10 -12.99
C GLY A 175 21.73 1.68 -14.37
N LYS A 176 21.66 0.86 -15.43
CA LYS A 176 21.33 1.34 -16.78
C LYS A 176 19.84 1.63 -16.92
N LYS A 177 19.46 2.50 -17.87
CA LYS A 177 18.06 2.79 -18.20
C LYS A 177 17.34 1.50 -18.61
N ARG A 178 16.10 1.32 -18.15
CA ARG A 178 15.21 0.24 -18.62
C ARG A 178 14.48 0.70 -19.87
N ILE A 179 14.46 -0.16 -20.89
CA ILE A 179 13.72 0.07 -22.13
C ILE A 179 12.69 -1.04 -22.22
N ILE A 180 11.41 -0.68 -22.21
CA ILE A 180 10.29 -1.61 -22.26
C ILE A 180 9.30 -1.12 -23.31
N ASN A 181 8.75 -2.05 -24.10
CA ASN A 181 7.76 -1.69 -25.10
C ASN A 181 6.47 -1.24 -24.42
N LYS A 182 6.15 0.05 -24.53
CA LYS A 182 4.98 0.66 -23.90
C LYS A 182 3.66 0.06 -24.40
N HIS A 183 3.58 -0.23 -25.70
CA HIS A 183 2.38 -0.79 -26.33
C HIS A 183 2.13 -2.22 -25.86
N SER A 184 3.18 -3.02 -25.70
CA SER A 184 3.06 -4.39 -25.18
C SER A 184 2.51 -4.39 -23.74
N VAL A 185 2.99 -3.51 -22.86
CA VAL A 185 2.47 -3.38 -21.49
C VAL A 185 1.01 -2.92 -21.45
N LYS A 186 0.64 -1.97 -22.30
CA LYS A 186 -0.75 -1.49 -22.41
C LYS A 186 -1.68 -2.60 -22.89
N LYS A 187 -1.27 -3.34 -23.93
CA LYS A 187 -2.00 -4.50 -24.47
C LYS A 187 -2.12 -5.61 -23.42
N MET A 188 -1.02 -5.95 -22.75
CA MET A 188 -0.99 -6.91 -21.65
C MET A 188 -2.05 -6.56 -20.61
N GLN A 189 -2.01 -5.35 -20.04
CA GLN A 189 -2.99 -4.96 -19.02
C GLN A 189 -4.43 -5.05 -19.54
N SER A 190 -4.69 -4.65 -20.79
CA SER A 190 -6.04 -4.72 -21.35
C SER A 190 -6.55 -6.16 -21.47
N ILE A 191 -5.68 -7.11 -21.84
CA ILE A 191 -6.05 -8.52 -22.06
C ILE A 191 -6.21 -9.25 -20.73
N THR A 192 -5.34 -8.98 -19.77
CA THR A 192 -5.28 -9.72 -18.50
C THR A 192 -6.04 -9.02 -17.37
N PHE A 193 -6.72 -7.91 -17.62
CA PHE A 193 -7.63 -7.29 -16.64
C PHE A 193 -8.93 -8.11 -16.53
N PRO A 194 -9.50 -8.31 -15.32
CA PRO A 194 -9.08 -7.80 -14.01
C PRO A 194 -8.09 -8.69 -13.24
N GLU A 195 -7.64 -9.81 -13.83
CA GLU A 195 -6.74 -10.76 -13.18
C GLU A 195 -5.32 -10.22 -12.95
N THR A 196 -4.94 -9.16 -13.64
CA THR A 196 -3.76 -8.33 -13.36
C THR A 196 -4.13 -6.86 -13.28
N TYR A 197 -3.31 -6.06 -12.61
CA TYR A 197 -3.63 -4.67 -12.36
C TYR A 197 -2.43 -3.79 -12.01
N ASN A 198 -2.66 -2.47 -12.07
CA ASN A 198 -1.67 -1.41 -11.78
C ASN A 198 -0.38 -1.56 -12.62
N SER A 199 -0.49 -2.07 -13.84
CA SER A 199 0.61 -2.23 -14.78
C SER A 199 0.79 -1.03 -15.71
N PHE A 200 -0.32 -0.38 -16.08
CA PHE A 200 -0.34 0.77 -16.99
C PHE A 200 -1.35 1.83 -16.51
N ASP A 201 -0.95 3.10 -16.62
CA ASP A 201 -1.83 4.26 -16.42
C ASP A 201 -2.28 4.79 -17.78
N ASN A 202 -3.55 4.55 -18.13
CA ASN A 202 -4.12 5.02 -19.40
C ASN A 202 -4.30 6.53 -19.45
N GLU A 203 -4.58 7.18 -18.32
CA GLU A 203 -4.84 8.63 -18.27
C GLU A 203 -3.57 9.43 -18.55
N ASN A 204 -2.43 8.96 -18.01
CA ASN A 204 -1.13 9.61 -18.18
C ASN A 204 -0.23 8.91 -19.19
N ASP A 205 -0.77 7.91 -19.91
CA ASP A 205 -0.07 7.08 -20.89
C ASP A 205 1.31 6.62 -20.38
N ARG A 206 1.32 5.91 -19.24
CA ARG A 206 2.54 5.62 -18.47
C ARG A 206 2.62 4.17 -18.01
N VAL A 207 3.80 3.55 -18.20
CA VAL A 207 4.13 2.23 -17.63
C VAL A 207 4.38 2.35 -16.12
N LEU A 208 3.75 1.46 -15.34
CA LEU A 208 3.83 1.44 -13.87
C LEU A 208 4.62 0.25 -13.30
N ILE A 209 4.84 -0.81 -14.10
CA ILE A 209 5.54 -2.03 -13.65
C ILE A 209 7.06 -1.89 -13.59
N THR A 210 7.65 -0.84 -14.17
CA THR A 210 9.10 -0.66 -14.20
C THR A 210 9.57 0.31 -13.11
N PRO A 211 10.52 -0.11 -12.25
CA PRO A 211 11.11 0.80 -11.28
C PRO A 211 12.09 1.76 -11.96
N HIS A 212 12.24 2.95 -11.37
CA HIS A 212 13.12 4.02 -11.87
C HIS A 212 14.54 3.98 -11.27
N GLY A 213 14.81 3.04 -10.35
CA GLY A 213 16.06 3.02 -9.57
C GLY A 213 17.17 2.22 -10.25
N PRO A 214 18.38 2.23 -9.68
CA PRO A 214 19.49 1.38 -10.14
C PRO A 214 19.30 -0.11 -9.80
N ASP A 215 18.16 -0.46 -9.20
CA ASP A 215 17.88 -1.78 -8.64
C ASP A 215 17.88 -2.91 -9.68
N PRO A 216 18.01 -4.18 -9.25
CA PRO A 216 18.03 -5.34 -10.13
C PRO A 216 16.70 -5.70 -10.81
N VAL A 217 15.56 -5.13 -10.39
CA VAL A 217 14.25 -5.54 -10.91
C VAL A 217 14.03 -4.87 -12.25
N PHE A 218 13.69 -5.63 -13.29
CA PHE A 218 13.35 -5.10 -14.60
C PHE A 218 11.89 -4.62 -14.62
N TYR A 219 10.95 -5.51 -14.29
CA TYR A 219 9.54 -5.16 -14.06
C TYR A 219 8.91 -6.02 -12.96
N GLY A 220 7.77 -5.56 -12.44
CA GLY A 220 6.92 -6.31 -11.52
C GLY A 220 5.45 -6.30 -11.94
N ILE A 221 4.86 -7.47 -12.21
CA ILE A 221 3.45 -7.61 -12.61
C ILE A 221 2.65 -8.14 -11.43
N ARG A 222 1.57 -7.43 -11.06
CA ARG A 222 0.66 -7.84 -9.98
C ARG A 222 -0.60 -8.48 -10.53
N GLY A 223 -1.05 -9.52 -9.85
CA GLY A 223 -2.25 -10.24 -10.25
C GLY A 223 -2.84 -11.14 -9.18
N GLU A 224 -3.86 -11.85 -9.61
CA GLU A 224 -4.76 -12.63 -8.76
C GLU A 224 -4.28 -14.06 -8.53
N SER A 225 -3.54 -14.61 -9.50
CA SER A 225 -3.02 -15.98 -9.49
C SER A 225 -1.63 -16.05 -10.11
N VAL A 226 -0.87 -17.11 -9.80
CA VAL A 226 0.43 -17.40 -10.45
C VAL A 226 0.27 -17.48 -11.97
N LYS A 227 -0.76 -18.18 -12.45
CA LYS A 227 -1.08 -18.30 -13.88
C LYS A 227 -1.27 -16.94 -14.55
N SER A 228 -2.03 -16.04 -13.91
CA SER A 228 -2.30 -14.71 -14.48
C SER A 228 -1.03 -13.85 -14.63
N VAL A 229 -0.14 -13.87 -13.63
CA VAL A 229 1.08 -13.06 -13.67
C VAL A 229 2.13 -13.64 -14.61
N VAL A 230 2.23 -14.98 -14.72
CA VAL A 230 3.11 -15.65 -15.68
C VAL A 230 2.63 -15.40 -17.11
N LEU A 231 1.34 -15.59 -17.39
CA LEU A 231 0.74 -15.29 -18.69
C LEU A 231 0.95 -13.82 -19.09
N ALA A 232 0.73 -12.89 -18.17
CA ALA A 232 0.99 -11.49 -18.43
C ALA A 232 2.48 -11.22 -18.73
N SER A 233 3.39 -11.92 -18.07
CA SER A 233 4.84 -11.80 -18.29
C SER A 233 5.26 -12.16 -19.71
N THR A 234 4.62 -13.16 -20.34
CA THR A 234 4.95 -13.57 -21.71
C THR A 234 4.48 -12.56 -22.77
N MET A 235 3.55 -11.68 -22.42
CA MET A 235 3.06 -10.61 -23.30
C MET A 235 3.92 -9.34 -23.25
N VAL A 236 4.84 -9.23 -22.29
CA VAL A 236 5.70 -8.05 -22.14
C VAL A 236 6.95 -8.20 -23.00
N ASP A 237 7.05 -7.31 -23.98
CA ASP A 237 8.15 -7.25 -24.94
C ASP A 237 9.31 -6.34 -24.48
N THR A 238 10.54 -6.85 -24.62
CA THR A 238 11.79 -6.19 -24.18
C THR A 238 13.01 -6.74 -24.92
N ASP A 239 13.91 -5.84 -25.32
CA ASP A 239 15.19 -6.20 -25.95
C ASP A 239 16.26 -6.70 -24.95
N GLU A 240 16.11 -6.34 -23.66
CA GLU A 240 17.07 -6.73 -22.64
C GLU A 240 16.99 -8.24 -22.33
N LYS A 241 18.13 -8.96 -22.42
CA LYS A 241 18.25 -10.34 -21.93
C LYS A 241 18.23 -10.38 -20.40
N LEU A 242 17.13 -10.85 -19.83
CA LEU A 242 16.87 -10.92 -18.39
C LEU A 242 17.59 -12.13 -17.74
N ASP A 243 17.75 -12.13 -16.41
CA ASP A 243 18.36 -13.25 -15.64
C ASP A 243 17.34 -14.35 -15.31
N GLY A 244 16.05 -14.00 -15.31
CA GLY A 244 14.96 -14.87 -14.88
C GLY A 244 13.90 -14.10 -14.10
N TYR A 245 12.87 -14.81 -13.65
CA TYR A 245 11.80 -14.24 -12.83
C TYR A 245 11.46 -15.14 -11.64
N MET A 246 10.82 -14.54 -10.62
CA MET A 246 10.24 -15.27 -9.51
C MET A 246 8.90 -14.66 -9.10
N VAL A 247 7.91 -15.50 -8.85
CA VAL A 247 6.59 -15.13 -8.38
C VAL A 247 6.55 -15.14 -6.85
N PHE A 248 6.07 -14.04 -6.29
CA PHE A 248 5.86 -13.90 -4.86
C PHE A 248 4.39 -13.89 -4.52
N LYS A 249 4.02 -14.60 -3.45
CA LYS A 249 2.74 -14.42 -2.77
C LYS A 249 2.83 -13.17 -1.89
N SER A 250 1.89 -12.25 -2.01
CA SER A 250 2.01 -10.91 -1.45
C SER A 250 0.73 -10.38 -0.83
N ASN A 251 0.88 -9.46 0.13
CA ASN A 251 -0.24 -8.72 0.72
C ASN A 251 -0.53 -7.41 -0.03
N GLN A 252 0.08 -7.19 -1.19
CA GLN A 252 -0.20 -6.05 -2.04
C GLN A 252 -1.66 -6.05 -2.48
N GLY A 253 -2.26 -4.87 -2.68
CA GLY A 253 -3.66 -4.80 -3.10
C GLY A 253 -4.70 -5.26 -2.05
N THR A 254 -4.33 -5.37 -0.76
CA THR A 254 -5.24 -5.89 0.29
C THR A 254 -5.78 -4.81 1.25
N ALA A 255 -5.16 -3.63 1.29
CA ALA A 255 -5.37 -2.55 2.27
C ALA A 255 -5.14 -2.94 3.74
N ASP A 256 -4.28 -3.94 3.99
CA ASP A 256 -4.03 -4.48 5.32
C ASP A 256 -3.61 -3.46 6.39
N HIS A 257 -2.82 -2.44 6.01
CA HIS A 257 -2.36 -1.40 6.95
C HIS A 257 -3.48 -0.44 7.40
N LEU A 258 -4.62 -0.44 6.70
CA LEU A 258 -5.75 0.46 6.97
C LEU A 258 -6.92 -0.25 7.66
N LYS A 259 -6.77 -1.51 8.09
CA LYS A 259 -7.84 -2.28 8.75
C LYS A 259 -8.04 -1.93 10.23
N ASN A 260 -7.15 -1.15 10.82
CA ASN A 260 -7.20 -0.80 12.24
C ASN A 260 -7.86 0.56 12.43
N GLU A 261 -8.85 0.64 13.31
CA GLU A 261 -9.41 1.92 13.71
C GLU A 261 -8.37 2.70 14.53
N LEU A 262 -8.13 3.95 14.14
CA LEU A 262 -7.18 4.81 14.84
C LEU A 262 -7.78 5.30 16.14
N GLN A 263 -7.03 5.11 17.23
CA GLN A 263 -7.38 5.65 18.52
C GLN A 263 -7.18 7.17 18.51
N VAL A 264 -8.27 7.92 18.59
CA VAL A 264 -8.29 9.38 18.46
C VAL A 264 -7.43 10.08 19.53
N ASN A 265 -7.33 9.48 20.71
CA ASN A 265 -6.49 9.95 21.81
C ASN A 265 -5.00 9.56 21.66
N ASP A 266 -4.66 8.64 20.75
CA ASP A 266 -3.31 8.09 20.57
C ASP A 266 -2.89 8.08 19.08
N LEU A 267 -2.99 9.22 18.42
CA LEU A 267 -2.60 9.36 17.01
C LEU A 267 -1.07 9.40 16.83
N LYS A 268 -0.30 8.45 17.36
CA LYS A 268 1.16 8.48 17.27
C LYS A 268 1.64 8.62 15.81
N PRO A 269 2.72 9.39 15.55
CA PRO A 269 3.30 9.48 14.23
C PRO A 269 3.58 8.12 13.63
N TYR A 270 3.42 8.01 12.31
CA TYR A 270 3.63 6.80 11.53
C TYR A 270 2.65 5.68 11.85
N THR A 271 1.53 5.97 12.52
CA THR A 271 0.44 5.00 12.66
C THR A 271 -0.44 5.02 11.41
N SER A 272 -0.88 3.86 10.93
CA SER A 272 -1.82 3.73 9.81
C SER A 272 -3.14 3.14 10.28
N GLY A 273 -4.23 3.51 9.62
CA GLY A 273 -5.54 3.02 9.98
C GLY A 273 -6.66 3.84 9.35
N PHE A 274 -7.85 3.73 9.91
CA PHE A 274 -9.01 4.50 9.47
C PHE A 274 -9.67 5.29 10.61
N LEU A 275 -10.44 6.30 10.23
CA LEU A 275 -11.33 7.09 11.09
C LEU A 275 -12.66 7.30 10.39
N VAL A 276 -13.74 7.35 11.18
CA VAL A 276 -15.08 7.73 10.71
C VAL A 276 -15.50 9.00 11.43
N GLY A 277 -15.84 10.04 10.69
CA GLY A 277 -16.17 11.34 11.28
C GLY A 277 -17.04 12.22 10.39
N LYS A 278 -17.40 13.39 10.91
CA LYS A 278 -18.12 14.43 10.14
C LYS A 278 -17.17 15.55 9.76
N VAL A 279 -17.24 16.04 8.52
CA VAL A 279 -16.46 17.22 8.11
C VAL A 279 -16.86 18.42 8.98
N CYS A 280 -15.89 19.02 9.67
CA CYS A 280 -16.10 20.15 10.58
C CYS A 280 -15.33 21.41 10.21
N SER A 281 -14.56 21.38 9.11
CA SER A 281 -14.02 22.58 8.48
C SER A 281 -14.21 22.51 6.97
N LYS A 282 -14.41 23.67 6.33
CA LYS A 282 -14.46 23.74 4.86
C LYS A 282 -13.11 23.28 4.28
N PRO A 283 -13.10 22.48 3.20
CA PRO A 283 -11.88 22.15 2.48
C PRO A 283 -11.19 23.38 1.91
N VAL A 284 -9.88 23.46 2.10
CA VAL A 284 -9.02 24.54 1.60
C VAL A 284 -7.93 23.94 0.72
N THR A 285 -7.72 24.54 -0.45
CA THR A 285 -6.61 24.15 -1.34
C THR A 285 -5.40 25.00 -1.01
N GLU A 286 -4.32 24.36 -0.58
CA GLU A 286 -3.04 25.01 -0.27
C GLU A 286 -2.09 24.96 -1.48
N GLN A 287 -0.96 25.68 -1.38
CA GLN A 287 0.08 25.73 -2.40
C GLN A 287 0.51 24.30 -2.81
N GLY A 288 0.68 24.08 -4.11
CA GLY A 288 0.97 22.74 -4.66
C GLY A 288 -0.28 21.89 -4.94
N GLY A 289 -1.49 22.42 -4.69
CA GLY A 289 -2.76 21.77 -5.05
C GLY A 289 -3.18 20.68 -4.08
N HIS A 290 -2.73 20.77 -2.83
CA HIS A 290 -3.13 19.87 -1.73
C HIS A 290 -4.41 20.39 -1.09
N VAL A 291 -5.28 19.49 -0.64
CA VAL A 291 -6.54 19.87 -0.02
C VAL A 291 -6.53 19.45 1.44
N PHE A 292 -6.74 20.40 2.34
CA PHE A 292 -6.81 20.18 3.77
C PHE A 292 -8.19 20.51 4.30
N PHE A 293 -8.68 19.68 5.21
CA PHE A 293 -9.92 19.89 5.95
C PHE A 293 -9.79 19.19 7.31
N SER A 294 -10.81 19.32 8.14
CA SER A 294 -10.87 18.62 9.43
C SER A 294 -12.14 17.82 9.54
N ILE A 295 -12.05 16.70 10.24
CA ILE A 295 -13.20 15.89 10.66
C ILE A 295 -13.34 15.93 12.18
N GLN A 296 -14.57 15.87 12.65
CA GLN A 296 -14.93 15.63 14.04
C GLN A 296 -15.10 14.12 14.24
N VAL A 297 -14.33 13.55 15.17
CA VAL A 297 -14.44 12.14 15.61
C VAL A 297 -14.56 12.15 17.14
N GLY A 298 -15.75 11.81 17.66
CA GLY A 298 -16.08 12.07 19.05
C GLY A 298 -15.91 13.57 19.37
N ASP A 299 -15.16 13.89 20.42
CA ASP A 299 -14.90 15.27 20.83
C ASP A 299 -13.62 15.87 20.23
N ARG A 300 -12.91 15.14 19.37
CA ARG A 300 -11.68 15.64 18.76
C ARG A 300 -11.85 16.05 17.31
N LYS A 301 -11.16 17.14 16.98
CA LYS A 301 -10.95 17.63 15.63
C LYS A 301 -9.65 17.06 15.05
N ILE A 302 -9.74 16.35 13.94
CA ILE A 302 -8.59 15.74 13.26
C ILE A 302 -8.37 16.39 11.90
N ARG A 303 -7.17 16.94 11.67
CA ARG A 303 -6.78 17.50 10.37
C ARG A 303 -6.44 16.39 9.38
N CYS A 304 -7.02 16.48 8.19
CA CYS A 304 -6.87 15.53 7.09
C CYS A 304 -6.23 16.24 5.88
N GLY A 305 -5.32 15.56 5.21
CA GLY A 305 -4.62 16.07 4.02
C GLY A 305 -4.78 15.11 2.84
N VAL A 306 -5.28 15.64 1.72
CA VAL A 306 -5.42 14.94 0.44
C VAL A 306 -4.42 15.57 -0.54
N TYR A 307 -3.40 14.80 -0.92
CA TYR A 307 -2.31 15.32 -1.74
C TYR A 307 -2.63 15.31 -3.24
N LYS A 308 -2.05 16.25 -3.99
CA LYS A 308 -2.30 16.47 -5.43
C LYS A 308 -2.09 15.20 -6.26
N GLN A 309 -1.07 14.42 -5.91
CA GLN A 309 -0.69 13.18 -6.58
C GLN A 309 -1.82 12.16 -6.56
N THR A 310 -2.68 12.19 -5.53
CA THR A 310 -3.80 11.23 -5.41
C THR A 310 -4.90 11.46 -6.44
N LYS A 311 -5.00 12.66 -7.05
CA LYS A 311 -6.06 13.06 -7.99
C LYS A 311 -7.51 13.06 -7.44
N ILE A 312 -7.72 12.64 -6.18
CA ILE A 312 -9.02 12.76 -5.49
C ILE A 312 -9.20 14.12 -4.78
N THR A 313 -8.31 15.09 -5.02
CA THR A 313 -8.40 16.44 -4.46
C THR A 313 -9.68 17.17 -4.88
N LYS A 314 -10.15 16.97 -6.12
CA LYS A 314 -11.43 17.54 -6.59
C LYS A 314 -12.61 17.05 -5.74
N ILE A 315 -12.63 15.76 -5.42
CA ILE A 315 -13.65 15.15 -4.55
C ILE A 315 -13.57 15.75 -3.14
N ALA A 316 -12.36 15.89 -2.61
CA ALA A 316 -12.15 16.50 -1.30
C ALA A 316 -12.56 17.98 -1.24
N GLN A 317 -12.40 18.74 -2.33
CA GLN A 317 -12.83 20.14 -2.43
C GLN A 317 -14.36 20.30 -2.38
N ASP A 318 -15.09 19.32 -2.91
CA ASP A 318 -16.55 19.34 -2.98
C ASP A 318 -17.24 18.87 -1.67
N LEU A 319 -16.46 18.49 -0.65
CA LEU A 319 -16.99 18.19 0.70
C LEU A 319 -17.52 19.46 1.37
N ILE A 320 -18.59 19.32 2.16
CA ILE A 320 -19.17 20.40 2.97
C ILE A 320 -19.26 19.99 4.44
N LEU A 321 -19.53 20.98 5.30
CA LEU A 321 -19.73 20.76 6.73
C LEU A 321 -20.86 19.74 6.98
N GLY A 322 -20.60 18.80 7.87
CA GLY A 322 -21.55 17.77 8.29
C GLY A 322 -21.51 16.47 7.47
N ASP A 323 -20.88 16.45 6.28
CA ASP A 323 -20.70 15.22 5.49
C ASP A 323 -20.05 14.13 6.37
N LYS A 324 -20.68 12.95 6.46
CA LYS A 324 -20.14 11.81 7.20
C LYS A 324 -19.27 10.98 6.26
N ILE A 325 -18.01 10.84 6.63
CA ILE A 325 -16.99 10.19 5.79
C ILE A 325 -16.16 9.19 6.59
N HIS A 326 -15.67 8.18 5.88
CA HIS A 326 -14.74 7.16 6.34
C HIS A 326 -13.42 7.37 5.59
N LEU A 327 -12.36 7.71 6.32
CA LEU A 327 -11.05 8.02 5.78
C LEU A 327 -10.04 6.99 6.26
N GLY A 328 -9.23 6.47 5.35
CA GLY A 328 -8.04 5.70 5.70
C GLY A 328 -6.77 6.44 5.35
N GLY A 329 -5.74 6.30 6.16
CA GLY A 329 -4.47 6.96 5.90
C GLY A 329 -3.40 6.73 6.96
N GLY A 330 -2.29 7.44 6.79
CA GLY A 330 -1.16 7.46 7.71
C GLY A 330 -1.07 8.76 8.50
N ILE A 331 -0.76 8.66 9.79
CA ILE A 331 -0.51 9.84 10.63
C ILE A 331 0.91 10.36 10.38
N ARG A 332 1.00 11.56 9.83
CA ARG A 332 2.27 12.26 9.63
C ARG A 332 2.75 12.88 10.95
N LYS A 333 4.06 12.81 11.21
CA LYS A 333 4.69 13.53 12.32
C LYS A 333 4.46 15.04 12.16
N ALA A 334 4.11 15.73 13.24
CA ALA A 334 4.09 17.19 13.26
C ALA A 334 5.50 17.74 12.99
N SER A 335 5.59 18.90 12.35
CA SER A 335 6.81 19.67 12.16
C SER A 335 6.66 21.05 12.80
N LYS A 336 7.72 21.86 12.77
CA LYS A 336 7.69 23.24 13.29
C LYS A 336 6.54 24.08 12.71
N ASN A 337 6.18 23.83 11.44
CA ASN A 337 5.21 24.64 10.70
C ASN A 337 3.87 23.94 10.49
N TYR A 338 3.77 22.64 10.79
CA TYR A 338 2.59 21.85 10.46
C TYR A 338 2.24 20.91 11.61
N GLU A 339 0.98 20.96 12.02
CA GLU A 339 0.41 20.04 12.98
C GLU A 339 0.42 18.60 12.46
N ARG A 340 -0.01 17.69 13.33
CA ARG A 340 -0.23 16.29 12.97
C ARG A 340 -1.39 16.19 11.98
N VAL A 341 -1.20 15.45 10.89
CA VAL A 341 -2.19 15.31 9.82
C VAL A 341 -2.40 13.83 9.49
N LEU A 342 -3.66 13.45 9.24
CA LEU A 342 -4.00 12.20 8.57
C LEU A 342 -3.79 12.37 7.06
N ASN A 343 -2.74 11.74 6.52
CA ASN A 343 -2.48 11.69 5.09
C ASN A 343 -3.43 10.68 4.46
N VAL A 344 -4.48 11.17 3.79
CA VAL A 344 -5.58 10.36 3.27
C VAL A 344 -5.11 9.51 2.09
N GLU A 345 -5.37 8.21 2.18
CA GLU A 345 -5.11 7.19 1.16
C GLU A 345 -6.39 6.69 0.48
N PHE A 346 -7.55 6.78 1.16
CA PHE A 346 -8.86 6.62 0.56
C PHE A 346 -9.89 7.53 1.23
N LEU A 347 -10.93 7.90 0.49
CA LEU A 347 -12.05 8.68 0.98
C LEU A 347 -13.35 7.95 0.63
N ASP A 348 -14.08 7.48 1.64
CA ASP A 348 -15.38 6.83 1.47
C ASP A 348 -16.49 7.71 2.05
N ILE A 349 -17.43 8.11 1.20
CA ILE A 349 -18.54 8.98 1.60
C ILE A 349 -19.67 8.10 2.12
N ILE A 350 -19.97 8.21 3.42
CA ILE A 350 -21.07 7.48 4.07
C ILE A 350 -22.39 8.24 3.89
N LYS A 351 -22.37 9.55 4.14
CA LYS A 351 -23.56 10.41 4.06
C LYS A 351 -23.17 11.80 3.55
N LEU A 352 -23.92 12.30 2.58
CA LEU A 352 -23.83 13.69 2.11
C LEU A 352 -24.87 14.55 2.81
N GLU A 353 -24.47 15.73 3.26
CA GLU A 353 -25.39 16.77 3.69
C GLU A 353 -25.95 17.54 2.50
N LYS A 354 -27.15 18.08 2.66
CA LYS A 354 -27.82 18.88 1.64
C LYS A 354 -27.13 20.23 1.51
N ASN A 355 -26.74 20.60 0.29
CA ASN A 355 -26.18 21.91 0.01
C ASN A 355 -27.32 22.91 -0.23
N ILE A 356 -27.77 23.58 0.82
CA ILE A 356 -28.91 24.51 0.77
C ILE A 356 -28.41 25.94 0.62
N LEU A 357 -28.82 26.61 -0.45
CA LEU A 357 -28.63 28.04 -0.65
C LEU A 357 -29.93 28.78 -0.34
N LEU A 358 -29.87 29.74 0.59
CA LEU A 358 -30.98 30.63 0.88
C LEU A 358 -31.04 31.75 -0.15
N THR A 359 -32.02 31.67 -1.05
CA THR A 359 -32.27 32.67 -2.09
C THR A 359 -33.52 33.48 -1.80
N ASN A 360 -33.65 34.64 -2.43
CA ASN A 360 -34.91 35.38 -2.34
C ASN A 360 -36.06 34.53 -2.90
N PRO A 361 -37.25 34.60 -2.29
CA PRO A 361 -38.41 33.85 -2.75
C PRO A 361 -38.80 34.24 -4.17
N THR A 362 -39.38 33.30 -4.89
CA THR A 362 -39.95 33.53 -6.22
C THR A 362 -41.44 33.84 -6.04
N CYS A 363 -41.93 34.91 -6.66
CA CYS A 363 -43.34 35.26 -6.61
C CYS A 363 -44.18 34.17 -7.28
N LYS A 364 -45.13 33.56 -6.56
CA LYS A 364 -45.98 32.47 -7.08
C LYS A 364 -46.87 32.91 -8.25
N THR A 365 -47.17 34.21 -8.37
CA THR A 365 -48.08 34.74 -9.41
C THR A 365 -47.37 35.04 -10.73
N CYS A 366 -46.18 35.65 -10.69
CA CYS A 366 -45.47 36.07 -11.92
C CYS A 366 -44.10 35.40 -12.14
N ASN A 367 -43.74 34.46 -11.27
CA ASN A 367 -42.50 33.69 -11.28
C ASN A 367 -41.20 34.53 -11.26
N LYS A 368 -41.27 35.84 -10.93
CA LYS A 368 -40.10 36.70 -10.77
C LYS A 368 -39.54 36.62 -9.36
N LYS A 369 -38.22 36.76 -9.22
CA LYS A 369 -37.54 36.87 -7.90
C LYS A 369 -37.97 38.13 -7.17
N MET A 370 -38.33 37.97 -5.89
CA MET A 370 -38.72 39.08 -5.02
C MET A 370 -37.48 39.84 -4.52
N LYS A 371 -37.63 41.15 -4.28
CA LYS A 371 -36.55 42.02 -3.77
C LYS A 371 -36.68 42.18 -2.25
N SER A 372 -35.56 42.33 -1.55
CA SER A 372 -35.57 42.64 -0.11
C SER A 372 -36.11 44.05 0.12
N LYS A 373 -36.95 44.23 1.15
CA LYS A 373 -37.46 45.56 1.54
C LYS A 373 -36.65 46.24 2.64
N GLY A 374 -35.70 45.54 3.25
CA GLY A 374 -34.88 46.07 4.33
C GLY A 374 -34.66 45.03 5.42
N ASN A 375 -33.87 45.38 6.44
CA ASN A 375 -33.60 44.50 7.56
C ASN A 375 -34.91 44.12 8.27
N ARG A 376 -35.22 42.82 8.37
CA ARG A 376 -36.45 42.27 8.97
C ARG A 376 -37.79 42.67 8.31
N GLN A 377 -37.78 43.33 7.15
CA GLN A 377 -39.01 43.75 6.44
C GLN A 377 -39.50 42.74 5.38
N GLY A 378 -38.79 41.62 5.20
CA GLY A 378 -39.15 40.58 4.24
C GLY A 378 -38.85 40.94 2.78
N PHE A 379 -39.55 40.28 1.86
CA PHE A 379 -39.36 40.34 0.42
C PHE A 379 -40.66 40.70 -0.28
N GLU A 380 -40.59 41.51 -1.33
CA GLU A 380 -41.75 41.93 -2.11
C GLU A 380 -41.51 41.74 -3.61
N CYS A 381 -42.56 41.32 -4.32
CA CYS A 381 -42.54 41.24 -5.77
C CYS A 381 -42.76 42.64 -6.37
N PHE A 382 -41.76 43.17 -7.09
CA PHE A 382 -41.88 44.45 -7.79
C PHE A 382 -43.05 44.52 -8.79
N ARG A 383 -43.48 43.38 -9.36
CA ARG A 383 -44.55 43.35 -10.37
C ARG A 383 -45.95 43.14 -9.78
N CYS A 384 -46.05 42.40 -8.67
CA CYS A 384 -47.35 41.95 -8.13
C CYS A 384 -47.65 42.46 -6.72
N GLY A 385 -46.72 43.12 -6.04
CA GLY A 385 -46.89 43.57 -4.65
C GLY A 385 -46.92 42.46 -3.58
N ASN A 386 -47.02 41.19 -3.98
CA ASN A 386 -46.99 40.04 -3.06
C ASN A 386 -45.77 40.09 -2.14
N LYS A 387 -45.95 39.68 -0.88
CA LYS A 387 -44.92 39.68 0.16
C LYS A 387 -44.57 38.27 0.62
N SER A 388 -43.34 38.07 1.06
CA SER A 388 -42.86 36.85 1.70
C SER A 388 -41.90 37.21 2.82
N PHE A 389 -42.03 36.54 3.97
CA PHE A 389 -41.23 36.87 5.15
C PHE A 389 -39.94 36.06 5.27
N SER A 390 -39.84 34.93 4.57
CA SER A 390 -38.66 34.06 4.58
C SER A 390 -37.99 33.95 3.21
N LYS A 391 -36.70 33.61 3.23
CA LYS A 391 -35.97 33.16 2.05
C LYS A 391 -36.45 31.77 1.63
N SER A 392 -36.41 31.49 0.32
CA SER A 392 -36.62 30.14 -0.19
C SER A 392 -35.32 29.33 -0.12
N SER A 393 -35.41 28.10 0.39
CA SER A 393 -34.32 27.12 0.32
C SER A 393 -34.22 26.55 -1.09
N LEU A 394 -33.07 26.71 -1.73
CA LEU A 394 -32.72 26.05 -2.98
C LEU A 394 -31.68 24.96 -2.70
N GLU A 395 -32.02 23.70 -2.95
CA GLU A 395 -31.06 22.60 -2.86
C GLU A 395 -30.18 22.58 -4.11
N ILE A 396 -28.88 22.78 -3.94
CA ILE A 396 -27.88 22.72 -5.01
C ILE A 396 -27.41 21.27 -5.15
N PRO A 397 -27.51 20.65 -6.33
CA PRO A 397 -26.99 19.31 -6.56
C PRO A 397 -25.49 19.20 -6.23
N ARG A 398 -25.11 18.14 -5.51
CA ARG A 398 -23.70 17.86 -5.18
C ARG A 398 -23.00 17.24 -6.41
N LYS A 399 -21.73 17.60 -6.62
CA LYS A 399 -20.86 17.03 -7.68
C LYS A 399 -20.26 15.67 -7.32
N ILE A 400 -20.44 15.25 -6.07
CA ILE A 400 -19.91 14.00 -5.50
C ILE A 400 -21.04 13.08 -5.11
N GLN A 401 -20.73 11.78 -5.03
CA GLN A 401 -21.68 10.71 -4.77
C GLN A 401 -21.25 9.90 -3.55
N ARG A 402 -22.20 9.20 -2.92
CA ARG A 402 -21.95 8.27 -1.82
C ARG A 402 -21.21 7.03 -2.34
N LYS A 403 -19.88 7.06 -2.34
CA LYS A 403 -19.02 5.93 -2.74
C LYS A 403 -17.60 6.06 -2.19
N LEU A 404 -16.83 4.99 -2.35
CA LEU A 404 -15.40 4.96 -2.15
C LEU A 404 -14.67 5.66 -3.31
N TYR A 405 -13.77 6.56 -2.96
CA TYR A 405 -12.83 7.23 -3.84
C TYR A 405 -11.41 6.81 -3.47
N LEU A 406 -10.77 6.12 -4.40
CA LEU A 406 -9.36 5.75 -4.39
C LEU A 406 -8.51 6.73 -5.21
N PRO A 407 -7.22 6.88 -4.90
CA PRO A 407 -6.28 7.61 -5.73
C PRO A 407 -6.26 7.12 -7.18
N ALA A 408 -5.76 7.94 -8.09
CA ALA A 408 -5.43 7.47 -9.44
C ALA A 408 -4.45 6.28 -9.38
N ILE A 409 -4.49 5.42 -10.39
CA ILE A 409 -3.72 4.17 -10.44
C ILE A 409 -2.21 4.43 -10.28
N SER A 410 -1.68 5.50 -10.87
CA SER A 410 -0.27 5.92 -10.73
C SER A 410 0.12 6.38 -9.34
N ALA A 411 -0.85 6.70 -8.48
CA ALA A 411 -0.66 7.05 -7.08
C ALA A 411 -1.04 5.93 -6.10
N HIS A 412 -1.46 4.77 -6.61
CA HIS A 412 -1.66 3.58 -5.77
C HIS A 412 -0.34 3.22 -5.08
N ARG A 413 -0.42 3.03 -3.76
CA ARG A 413 0.66 2.44 -2.99
C ARG A 413 0.59 0.92 -3.15
N HIS A 414 1.67 0.23 -2.79
CA HIS A 414 1.73 -1.24 -2.84
C HIS A 414 0.53 -1.93 -2.15
N LEU A 415 0.11 -1.42 -1.00
CA LEU A 415 -0.99 -1.98 -0.21
C LEU A 415 -2.37 -1.44 -0.62
N THR A 416 -2.48 -0.43 -1.48
CA THR A 416 -3.78 0.13 -1.90
C THR A 416 -4.61 -0.97 -2.57
N ARG A 417 -5.78 -1.28 -2.00
CA ARG A 417 -6.74 -2.22 -2.60
C ARG A 417 -7.45 -1.56 -3.78
N PRO A 418 -7.21 -2.01 -5.03
CA PRO A 418 -7.79 -1.37 -6.20
C PRO A 418 -9.27 -1.76 -6.38
N TYR A 419 -10.02 -0.97 -7.16
CA TYR A 419 -11.47 -1.13 -7.32
C TYR A 419 -11.90 -2.55 -7.74
N GLN A 420 -11.21 -3.16 -8.70
CA GLN A 420 -11.53 -4.50 -9.19
C GLN A 420 -11.39 -5.59 -8.10
N ARG A 421 -10.65 -5.32 -7.01
CA ARG A 421 -10.50 -6.22 -5.87
C ARG A 421 -11.47 -5.95 -4.72
N LEU A 422 -12.36 -4.97 -4.80
CA LEU A 422 -13.25 -4.65 -3.66
C LEU A 422 -14.15 -5.84 -3.27
N LYS A 423 -14.56 -6.67 -4.24
CA LYS A 423 -15.40 -7.86 -4.03
C LYS A 423 -14.63 -9.19 -4.11
N LYS A 424 -13.31 -9.17 -4.32
CA LYS A 424 -12.47 -10.37 -4.52
C LYS A 424 -11.50 -10.54 -3.36
N ARG A 425 -11.42 -11.73 -2.75
CA ARG A 425 -10.52 -12.03 -1.63
C ARG A 425 -9.99 -13.45 -1.75
N ASN A 426 -8.67 -13.61 -1.80
CA ASN A 426 -8.04 -14.90 -1.96
C ASN A 426 -7.70 -15.47 -0.58
N LYS A 427 -8.41 -16.52 -0.15
CA LYS A 427 -8.27 -17.08 1.21
C LYS A 427 -7.36 -18.31 1.27
N PHE A 428 -7.34 -19.12 0.21
CA PHE A 428 -6.60 -20.36 0.13
C PHE A 428 -5.99 -20.48 -1.26
N GLU A 429 -4.69 -20.73 -1.31
CA GLU A 429 -4.01 -21.18 -2.51
C GLU A 429 -3.13 -22.34 -2.07
N ILE A 430 -3.27 -23.49 -2.72
CA ILE A 430 -2.37 -24.62 -2.53
C ILE A 430 -1.08 -24.28 -3.27
N PHE A 431 0.06 -24.49 -2.63
CA PHE A 431 1.34 -24.33 -3.31
C PHE A 431 1.45 -25.39 -4.41
N ASP A 432 1.30 -24.95 -5.66
CA ASP A 432 1.37 -25.80 -6.84
C ASP A 432 2.75 -25.68 -7.46
N THR A 433 3.56 -26.72 -7.27
CA THR A 433 4.92 -26.83 -7.81
C THR A 433 4.95 -27.09 -9.31
N SER A 434 3.81 -27.45 -9.93
CA SER A 434 3.72 -27.64 -11.39
C SER A 434 3.65 -26.32 -12.14
N LEU A 435 3.25 -25.22 -11.47
CA LEU A 435 3.25 -23.89 -12.05
C LEU A 435 4.67 -23.33 -12.08
N GLU A 436 5.02 -22.68 -13.19
CA GLU A 436 6.32 -22.06 -13.39
C GLU A 436 6.45 -20.76 -12.57
N TRP A 437 6.58 -20.89 -11.25
CA TRP A 437 6.71 -19.74 -10.33
C TRP A 437 8.13 -19.19 -10.25
N LEU A 438 9.11 -19.91 -10.81
CA LEU A 438 10.51 -19.53 -10.91
C LEU A 438 11.02 -19.97 -12.27
N ASN A 439 11.68 -19.07 -12.98
CA ASN A 439 12.38 -19.40 -14.23
C ASN A 439 13.73 -18.69 -14.27
N ILE A 440 14.74 -19.38 -14.79
CA ILE A 440 16.09 -18.91 -14.99
C ILE A 440 16.37 -18.99 -16.49
N PHE A 441 16.66 -17.84 -17.11
CA PHE A 441 16.94 -17.73 -18.54
C PHE A 441 18.40 -18.01 -18.90
#